data_AF-A0A671RUQ2-F1
#
_entry.id   AF-A0A671RUQ2-F1
#
_cell.length_a   1.000
_cell.length_b   1.000
_cell.length_c   1.000
_cell.angle_alpha   90.00
_cell.angle_beta   90.00
_cell.angle_gamma   90.00
#
_symmetry.space_group_name_H-M   'P 1'
#
loop_
_entity.id
_entity.type
_entity.pdbx_description
1 polymer ?
#
loop_
_entity_poly.entity_id
_entity_poly.type
_entity_poly.pdbx_seq_one_letter_code
_entity_poly.pdbx_strand_id
1 'polypeptide(L)'
;VHLDDNELENLKLCTGYVAGFVDPEVRDRSDLFDVYVNLSDSEITVSQNAKEAMSMGKLHKEIGNFIVQAAEDTERTDAQVIKDISVKTKEILSNLMSLADEAENSKLTLETLKQRHYPPATENFLFHLAAAEQLLKI
;
A
#
# COMPACT_ATOMS: atom_id res chain seq x y z
N VAL A 1 -7.49 27.68 -8.60
CA VAL A 1 -8.63 27.21 -7.77
C VAL A 1 -8.06 27.13 -6.37
N HIS A 2 -8.49 28.02 -5.47
CA HIS A 2 -7.95 28.04 -4.11
C HIS A 2 -8.57 26.90 -3.30
N LEU A 3 -7.79 26.31 -2.39
CA LEU A 3 -8.28 25.32 -1.44
C LEU A 3 -9.35 25.95 -0.55
N ASP A 4 -10.55 25.36 -0.51
CA ASP A 4 -11.62 25.82 0.36
C ASP A 4 -11.40 25.31 1.80
N ASP A 5 -11.47 26.20 2.77
CA ASP A 5 -11.17 25.88 4.17
C ASP A 5 -12.15 24.85 4.75
N ASN A 6 -13.43 24.86 4.35
CA ASN A 6 -14.39 23.86 4.83
C ASN A 6 -14.09 22.48 4.23
N GLU A 7 -13.68 22.42 2.95
CA GLU A 7 -13.25 21.16 2.33
C GLU A 7 -12.02 20.59 3.04
N LEU A 8 -11.05 21.44 3.39
CA LEU A 8 -9.86 21.03 4.15
C LEU A 8 -10.19 20.55 5.56
N GLU A 9 -11.11 21.23 6.27
CA GLU A 9 -11.57 20.77 7.59
C GLU A 9 -12.26 19.42 7.49
N ASN A 10 -13.11 19.21 6.48
CA ASN A 10 -13.74 17.92 6.25
C ASN A 10 -12.72 16.80 6.00
N LEU A 11 -11.67 17.07 5.22
CA LEU A 11 -10.59 16.11 4.99
C LEU A 11 -9.86 15.74 6.29
N LYS A 12 -9.61 16.72 7.18
CA LYS A 12 -8.96 16.50 8.47
C LYS A 12 -9.81 15.71 9.48
N LEU A 13 -11.13 15.67 9.30
CA LEU A 13 -12.02 14.86 10.13
C LEU A 13 -12.01 13.38 9.75
N CYS A 14 -11.55 13.03 8.55
CA CYS A 14 -11.44 11.65 8.09
C CYS A 14 -10.24 10.94 8.74
N THR A 15 -10.39 9.66 9.07
CA THR A 15 -9.27 8.81 9.55
C THR A 15 -8.23 8.53 8.47
N GLY A 16 -8.60 8.71 7.20
CA GLY A 16 -7.74 8.69 6.02
C GLY A 16 -8.53 9.14 4.80
N TYR A 17 -7.86 9.70 3.80
CA TYR A 17 -8.50 10.14 2.56
C TYR A 17 -7.58 9.99 1.35
N VAL A 18 -8.22 9.97 0.18
CA VAL A 18 -7.57 10.14 -1.12
C VAL A 18 -8.25 11.33 -1.78
N ALA A 19 -7.48 12.36 -2.10
CA ALA A 19 -7.98 13.58 -2.70
C ALA A 19 -7.16 13.94 -3.94
N GLY A 20 -7.85 14.38 -4.99
CA GLY A 20 -7.24 14.88 -6.22
C GLY A 20 -7.21 16.41 -6.20
N PHE A 21 -6.10 16.99 -6.64
CA PHE A 21 -5.93 18.43 -6.70
C PHE A 21 -5.45 18.84 -8.09
N VAL A 22 -5.97 19.96 -8.58
CA VAL A 22 -5.51 20.61 -9.81
C VAL A 22 -4.47 21.70 -9.52
N ASP A 23 -4.35 22.11 -8.26
CA ASP A 23 -3.42 23.14 -7.81
C ASP A 23 -2.07 22.50 -7.41
N PRO A 24 -0.97 22.81 -8.11
CA PRO A 24 0.35 22.26 -7.79
C PRO A 24 0.90 22.76 -6.44
N GLU A 25 0.41 23.88 -5.90
CA GLU A 25 0.89 24.43 -4.61
C GLU A 25 0.57 23.51 -3.43
N VAL A 26 -0.34 22.55 -3.59
CA VAL A 26 -0.64 21.52 -2.59
C VAL A 26 0.61 20.73 -2.20
N ARG A 27 1.58 20.56 -3.11
CA ARG A 27 2.84 19.87 -2.82
C ARG A 27 3.58 20.48 -1.61
N ASP A 28 3.48 21.79 -1.42
CA ASP A 28 4.20 22.51 -0.36
C ASP A 28 3.45 22.46 0.99
N ARG A 29 2.25 21.87 1.01
CA ARG A 29 1.40 21.68 2.20
C ARG A 29 1.51 20.27 2.74
N SER A 30 2.70 19.90 3.23
CA SER A 30 2.95 18.57 3.81
C SER A 30 2.11 18.25 5.05
N ASP A 31 1.39 19.23 5.61
CA ASP A 31 0.37 19.04 6.66
C ASP A 31 -0.93 18.41 6.14
N LEU A 32 -1.11 18.36 4.82
CA LEU A 32 -2.29 17.84 4.14
C LEU A 32 -2.08 16.46 3.50
N PHE A 33 -0.93 15.82 3.63
CA PHE A 33 -0.77 14.48 3.09
C PHE A 33 0.35 13.71 3.77
N ASP A 34 0.18 12.40 3.78
CA ASP A 34 1.26 11.45 4.03
C ASP A 34 2.01 11.11 2.75
N VAL A 35 1.27 11.02 1.63
CA VAL A 35 1.78 10.72 0.30
C VAL A 35 1.15 11.66 -0.72
N TYR A 36 1.99 12.36 -1.49
CA TYR A 36 1.60 13.18 -2.63
C TYR A 36 2.11 12.54 -3.92
N VAL A 37 1.22 12.40 -4.89
CA VAL A 37 1.52 11.80 -6.20
C VAL A 37 1.35 12.86 -7.27
N ASN A 38 2.46 13.26 -7.88
CA ASN A 38 2.47 14.13 -9.04
C ASN A 38 2.44 13.26 -10.31
N LEU A 39 1.26 13.17 -10.92
CA LEU A 39 1.07 12.37 -12.14
C LEU A 39 1.80 12.96 -13.35
N SER A 40 1.94 14.28 -13.44
CA SER A 40 2.61 14.93 -14.57
C SER A 40 4.11 14.65 -14.57
N ASP A 41 4.74 14.69 -13.39
CA ASP A 41 6.18 14.48 -13.25
C ASP A 41 6.54 13.03 -12.89
N SER A 42 5.54 12.15 -12.74
CA SER A 42 5.72 10.77 -12.26
C SER A 42 6.50 10.69 -10.94
N GLU A 43 6.26 11.66 -10.05
CA GLU A 43 6.97 11.80 -8.78
C GLU A 43 6.05 11.47 -7.60
N ILE A 44 6.58 10.72 -6.63
CA ILE A 44 5.91 10.45 -5.36
C ILE A 44 6.71 11.10 -4.24
N THR A 45 6.05 11.97 -3.48
CA THR A 45 6.61 12.61 -2.30
C THR A 45 5.95 12.03 -1.05
N VAL A 46 6.76 11.59 -0.09
CA VAL A 46 6.27 11.13 1.22
C VAL A 46 6.62 12.20 2.26
N SER A 47 5.63 12.62 3.05
CA SER A 47 5.84 13.63 4.10
C SER A 47 6.76 13.09 5.20
N GLN A 48 7.45 13.99 5.91
CA GLN A 48 8.42 13.58 6.92
C GLN A 48 7.78 12.78 8.07
N ASN A 49 6.52 13.08 8.42
CA ASN A 49 5.77 12.39 9.47
C ASN A 49 5.37 10.96 9.06
N ALA A 50 5.16 10.73 7.76
CA ALA A 50 4.79 9.41 7.23
C ALA A 50 5.99 8.55 6.81
N LYS A 51 7.18 9.13 6.71
CA LYS A 51 8.37 8.49 6.14
C LYS A 51 8.73 7.14 6.77
N GLU A 52 8.63 7.04 8.09
CA GLU A 52 8.90 5.78 8.80
C GLU A 52 7.83 4.74 8.50
N ALA A 53 6.54 5.12 8.55
CA ALA A 53 5.43 4.22 8.24
C ALA A 53 5.41 3.76 6.78
N MET A 54 5.88 4.60 5.86
CA MET A 54 5.98 4.33 4.41
C MET A 54 7.31 3.70 3.99
N SER A 55 8.12 3.23 4.95
CA SER A 55 9.40 2.61 4.64
C SER A 55 9.23 1.28 3.90
N MET A 56 9.69 1.23 2.65
CA MET A 56 9.58 0.04 1.81
C MET A 56 10.59 -1.04 2.19
N GLY A 57 10.09 -2.18 2.65
CA GLY A 57 10.85 -3.43 2.78
C GLY A 57 11.16 -4.11 1.43
N LYS A 58 11.95 -5.18 1.46
CA LYS A 58 12.33 -5.97 0.27
C LYS A 58 11.11 -6.43 -0.54
N LEU A 59 10.09 -6.98 0.15
CA LEU A 59 8.87 -7.47 -0.47
C LEU A 59 8.14 -6.37 -1.27
N HIS A 60 7.99 -5.18 -0.70
CA HIS A 60 7.38 -4.03 -1.39
C HIS A 60 8.11 -3.69 -2.68
N LYS A 61 9.45 -3.66 -2.65
CA LYS A 61 10.29 -3.35 -3.82
C LYS A 61 10.15 -4.41 -4.91
N GLU A 62 10.08 -5.68 -4.54
CA GLU A 62 9.88 -6.78 -5.49
C GLU A 62 8.52 -6.69 -6.19
N ILE A 63 7.46 -6.36 -5.44
CA ILE A 63 6.12 -6.15 -6.00
C ILE A 63 6.10 -4.93 -6.92
N GLY A 64 6.67 -3.81 -6.48
CA GLY A 64 6.76 -2.58 -7.26
C GLY A 64 7.51 -2.79 -8.57
N ASN A 65 8.68 -3.42 -8.52
CA ASN A 65 9.47 -3.74 -9.71
C ASN A 65 8.70 -4.66 -10.67
N PHE A 66 7.96 -5.64 -10.16
CA PHE A 66 7.14 -6.50 -11.01
C PHE A 66 6.04 -5.72 -11.73
N ILE A 67 5.34 -4.80 -11.03
CA ILE A 67 4.29 -3.97 -11.63
C ILE A 67 4.88 -3.04 -12.70
N VAL A 68 6.00 -2.39 -12.42
CA VAL A 68 6.69 -1.49 -13.37
C VAL A 68 7.13 -2.27 -14.61
N GLN A 69 7.79 -3.42 -14.44
CA GLN A 69 8.24 -4.25 -15.55
C GLN A 69 7.08 -4.77 -16.41
N ALA A 70 5.94 -5.10 -15.80
CA ALA A 70 4.76 -5.52 -16.54
C ALA A 70 4.15 -4.37 -17.34
N ALA A 71 4.18 -3.15 -16.81
CA ALA A 71 3.62 -1.96 -17.46
C ALA A 71 4.54 -1.38 -18.56
N GLU A 72 5.86 -1.53 -18.45
CA GLU A 72 6.83 -1.05 -19.43
C GLU A 72 7.03 -1.99 -20.63
N ASP A 73 6.54 -3.23 -20.53
CA ASP A 73 6.65 -4.24 -21.61
C ASP A 73 5.65 -3.95 -22.73
N THR A 74 6.12 -3.29 -23.79
CA THR A 74 5.30 -2.89 -24.95
C THR A 74 4.75 -4.06 -25.76
N GLU A 75 5.29 -5.28 -25.55
CA GLU A 75 4.80 -6.49 -26.21
C GLU A 75 3.61 -7.11 -25.47
N ARG A 76 3.30 -6.65 -24.25
CA ARG A 76 2.15 -7.10 -23.48
C ARG A 76 0.92 -6.27 -23.78
N THR A 77 -0.20 -6.99 -23.89
CA THR A 77 -1.53 -6.39 -23.85
C THR A 77 -1.94 -6.07 -22.42
N ASP A 78 -2.82 -5.08 -22.25
CA ASP A 78 -3.41 -4.74 -20.94
C ASP A 78 -4.01 -5.97 -20.24
N ALA A 79 -4.63 -6.88 -21.01
CA ALA A 79 -5.20 -8.11 -20.46
C ALA A 79 -4.14 -9.06 -19.88
N GLN A 80 -2.95 -9.12 -20.49
CA GLN A 80 -1.82 -9.89 -19.96
C GLN A 80 -1.27 -9.22 -18.70
N VAL A 81 -1.10 -7.89 -18.69
CA VAL A 81 -0.66 -7.14 -17.51
C VAL A 81 -1.62 -7.36 -16.32
N ILE A 82 -2.93 -7.24 -16.54
CA ILE A 82 -3.96 -7.50 -15.52
C ILE A 82 -3.85 -8.93 -14.99
N LYS A 83 -3.67 -9.92 -15.88
CA LYS A 83 -3.54 -11.32 -15.50
C LYS A 83 -2.29 -11.55 -14.65
N ASP A 84 -1.15 -10.98 -15.04
CA ASP A 84 0.12 -11.15 -14.36
C ASP A 84 0.09 -10.53 -12.96
N ILE A 85 -0.44 -9.31 -12.84
CA ILE A 85 -0.67 -8.66 -11.53
C ILE A 85 -1.61 -9.51 -10.68
N SER A 86 -2.70 -10.02 -11.26
CA SER A 86 -3.65 -10.88 -10.53
C SER A 86 -3.01 -12.18 -10.03
N VAL A 87 -2.15 -12.81 -10.83
CA VAL A 87 -1.39 -14.00 -10.41
C VAL A 87 -0.43 -13.64 -9.29
N LYS A 88 0.30 -12.52 -9.42
CA LYS A 88 1.24 -12.09 -8.40
C LYS A 88 0.58 -11.78 -7.06
N THR A 89 -0.56 -11.10 -7.09
CA THR A 89 -1.38 -10.85 -5.89
C THR A 89 -1.82 -12.16 -5.25
N LYS A 90 -2.30 -13.12 -6.03
CA LYS A 90 -2.68 -14.45 -5.51
C LYS A 90 -1.51 -15.18 -4.88
N GLU A 91 -0.32 -15.15 -5.47
CA GLU A 91 0.89 -15.73 -4.86
C GLU A 91 1.18 -15.12 -3.48
N ILE A 92 1.10 -13.80 -3.35
CA ILE A 92 1.33 -13.10 -2.08
C ILE A 92 0.29 -13.53 -1.04
N LEU A 93 -0.99 -13.60 -1.43
CA LEU A 93 -2.06 -14.05 -0.54
C LEU A 93 -1.92 -15.51 -0.13
N SER A 94 -1.55 -16.40 -1.06
CA SER A 94 -1.27 -17.81 -0.75
C SER A 94 -0.09 -17.95 0.21
N ASN A 95 0.96 -17.16 0.03
CA ASN A 95 2.09 -17.11 0.96
C ASN A 95 1.70 -16.57 2.33
N LEU A 96 0.78 -15.61 2.40
CA LEU A 96 0.25 -15.11 3.66
C LEU A 96 -0.61 -16.18 4.36
N MET A 97 -1.49 -16.85 3.63
CA MET A 97 -2.34 -17.91 4.17
C MET A 97 -1.55 -19.13 4.64
N SER A 98 -0.43 -19.47 4.01
CA SER A 98 0.45 -20.56 4.48
C SER A 98 1.12 -20.27 5.81
N LEU A 99 1.06 -19.02 6.29
CA LEU A 99 1.50 -18.64 7.64
C LEU A 99 0.40 -18.83 8.69
N ALA A 100 -0.86 -19.06 8.31
CA ALA A 100 -1.94 -19.34 9.25
C ALA A 100 -1.83 -20.77 9.78
N ASP A 101 -2.16 -20.99 11.06
CA ASP A 101 -2.19 -22.34 11.63
C ASP A 101 -3.24 -23.23 10.94
N GLU A 102 -2.93 -24.52 10.81
CA GLU A 102 -3.82 -25.54 10.20
C GLU A 102 -5.07 -25.84 11.04
N ALA A 103 -5.18 -25.28 12.26
CA ALA A 103 -6.30 -25.50 13.15
C ALA A 103 -7.56 -24.70 12.73
N GLU A 104 -8.71 -25.36 12.88
CA GLU A 104 -10.03 -24.98 12.37
C GLU A 104 -10.35 -23.47 12.51
N ASN A 105 -10.57 -22.82 11.35
CA ASN A 105 -10.64 -21.37 11.07
C ASN A 105 -9.29 -20.66 10.87
N SER A 106 -8.63 -20.98 9.75
CA SER A 106 -7.42 -20.43 9.12
C SER A 106 -7.26 -18.90 9.16
N LYS A 107 -7.16 -18.34 10.35
CA LYS A 107 -7.01 -16.90 10.60
C LYS A 107 -5.68 -16.64 11.29
N LEU A 108 -4.94 -15.68 10.74
CA LEU A 108 -3.67 -15.22 11.27
C LEU A 108 -3.88 -14.46 12.58
N THR A 109 -2.98 -14.69 13.53
CA THR A 109 -2.87 -13.86 14.74
C THR A 109 -1.60 -13.01 14.68
N LEU A 110 -1.59 -11.89 15.41
CA LEU A 110 -0.38 -11.06 15.57
C LEU A 110 0.79 -11.85 16.16
N GLU A 111 0.50 -12.83 17.01
CA GLU A 111 1.51 -13.66 17.66
C GLU A 111 2.19 -14.59 16.65
N THR A 112 1.43 -15.17 15.72
CA THR A 112 1.94 -16.03 14.64
C THR A 112 2.93 -15.28 13.75
N LEU A 113 2.66 -14.01 13.42
CA LEU A 113 3.59 -13.17 12.64
C LEU A 113 4.84 -12.81 13.44
N LYS A 114 4.69 -12.44 14.72
CA LYS A 114 5.81 -12.06 15.61
C LYS A 114 6.78 -13.20 15.87
N GLN A 115 6.29 -14.43 15.99
CA GLN A 115 7.13 -15.63 16.20
C GLN A 115 8.08 -15.90 15.02
N ARG A 116 7.78 -15.38 13.83
CA ARG A 116 8.62 -15.56 12.63
C ARG A 116 9.78 -14.57 12.54
N HIS A 117 9.86 -13.60 13.46
CA HIS A 117 10.95 -12.61 13.55
C HIS A 117 11.22 -11.88 12.23
N TYR A 118 10.15 -11.50 11.51
CA TYR A 118 10.30 -10.71 10.29
C TYR A 118 10.86 -9.31 10.60
N PRO A 119 11.54 -8.66 9.64
CA PRO A 119 11.85 -7.24 9.75
C PRO A 119 10.55 -6.43 9.95
N PRO A 120 10.55 -5.33 10.73
CA PRO A 120 9.34 -4.58 11.08
C PRO A 120 8.49 -4.16 9.87
N ALA A 121 9.13 -3.73 8.77
CA ALA A 121 8.43 -3.34 7.55
C ALA A 121 7.68 -4.52 6.89
N THR A 122 8.23 -5.73 6.94
CA THR A 122 7.59 -6.93 6.40
C THR A 122 6.47 -7.40 7.32
N GLU A 123 6.70 -7.37 8.64
CA GLU A 123 5.67 -7.73 9.63
C GLU A 123 4.44 -6.82 9.50
N ASN A 124 4.66 -5.50 9.50
CA ASN A 124 3.59 -4.50 9.35
C ASN A 124 2.82 -4.68 8.03
N PHE A 125 3.52 -4.95 6.93
CA PHE A 125 2.87 -5.21 5.65
C PHE A 125 1.98 -6.45 5.70
N LEU A 126 2.49 -7.58 6.20
CA LEU A 126 1.72 -8.82 6.28
C LEU A 126 0.51 -8.67 7.23
N PHE A 127 0.68 -7.93 8.32
CA PHE A 127 -0.41 -7.62 9.25
C PHE A 127 -1.50 -6.78 8.59
N HIS A 128 -1.15 -5.66 7.95
CA HIS A 128 -2.13 -4.82 7.27
C HIS A 128 -2.79 -5.53 6.09
N LEU A 129 -2.03 -6.33 5.35
CA LEU A 129 -2.57 -7.16 4.26
C LEU A 129 -3.57 -8.19 4.80
N ALA A 130 -3.24 -8.89 5.89
CA ALA A 130 -4.17 -9.81 6.53
C ALA A 130 -5.43 -9.12 7.05
N ALA A 131 -5.31 -7.89 7.57
CA ALA A 131 -6.47 -7.09 7.99
C ALA A 131 -7.38 -6.73 6.81
N ALA A 132 -6.80 -6.24 5.72
CA ALA A 132 -7.51 -5.84 4.51
C ALA A 132 -8.25 -7.03 3.85
N GLU A 133 -7.63 -8.20 3.88
CA GLU A 133 -8.15 -9.44 3.30
C GLU A 133 -9.06 -10.24 4.27
N GLN A 134 -9.35 -9.69 5.45
CA GLN A 134 -10.17 -10.32 6.51
C GLN A 134 -9.63 -11.68 6.98
N LEU A 135 -8.31 -11.86 6.89
CA LEU A 135 -7.60 -13.07 7.30
C LEU A 135 -7.17 -13.03 8.77
N LEU A 136 -7.40 -11.93 9.50
CA LEU A 136 -7.08 -11.83 10.92
C LEU A 136 -8.16 -12.42 11.83
N LYS A 137 -7.73 -13.09 12.90
CA LYS A 137 -8.57 -13.39 14.06
C LYS A 137 -8.47 -12.21 15.02
N ILE A 138 -9.49 -11.35 15.00
CA ILE A 138 -9.65 -10.22 15.92
C ILE A 138 -10.30 -10.73 17.20
#